data_AF-A0A077XNS1-F1
#
_entry.id   AF-A0A077XNS1-F1
#
_cell.length_a   1.000
_cell.length_b   1.000
_cell.length_c   1.000
_cell.angle_alpha   90.00
_cell.angle_beta   90.00
_cell.angle_gamma   90.00
#
_symmetry.space_group_name_H-M   'P 1'
#
loop_
_entity.id
_entity.type
_entity.pdbx_description
1 polymer ?
#
loop_
_entity_poly.entity_id
_entity_poly.type
_entity_poly.pdbx_seq_one_letter_code
_entity_poly.pdbx_strand_id
1 'polypeptide(L)'
;MMKNTDSETIVIPTSFRYACELFGIAIPDFLQLYVNHFSYMDQNFHDHSVYNLVTKSFEYVRQEDEGQNQVLQIKLNKEDQDKGVKLIQSQIKLSINKNYSNAQKRSKGKLLTHRLYDIFSKGLELKEVIYLDEENTITLNKDLLFKSILTGISVTQFLNRIMECVAIPEHLARLHLNKAVYNPVLGVYMRVYDGYGHICDQQYQKSPKCRLLIMEIQELDKRYFFCRDLQQRTVFYQEWLDHYVKINASVY
;
A
#
# COMPACT_ATOMS: atom_id res chain seq x y z
N MET A 1 6.83 30.35 -7.56
CA MET A 1 7.76 29.32 -8.04
C MET A 1 7.49 28.06 -7.23
N MET A 2 6.62 27.18 -7.73
CA MET A 2 6.27 25.92 -7.06
C MET A 2 7.31 24.86 -7.45
N LYS A 3 7.96 24.26 -6.46
CA LYS A 3 8.74 23.04 -6.66
C LYS A 3 7.75 21.93 -7.02
N ASN A 4 7.97 21.26 -8.14
CA ASN A 4 7.29 20.01 -8.49
C ASN A 4 7.22 19.10 -7.26
N THR A 5 6.02 18.83 -6.76
CA THR A 5 5.79 17.90 -5.64
C THR A 5 6.11 16.45 -5.97
N ASP A 6 6.43 16.15 -7.23
CA ASP A 6 6.79 14.80 -7.71
C ASP A 6 8.16 14.79 -8.40
N SER A 7 9.20 15.17 -7.66
CA SER A 7 10.59 14.94 -8.07
C SER A 7 11.15 13.58 -7.65
N GLU A 8 10.40 12.84 -6.84
CA GLU A 8 10.81 11.51 -6.40
C GLU A 8 10.36 10.45 -7.41
N THR A 9 11.30 9.60 -7.81
CA THR A 9 11.06 8.42 -8.63
C THR A 9 10.60 7.25 -7.75
N ILE A 10 9.83 6.33 -8.32
CA ILE A 10 9.56 5.06 -7.66
C ILE A 10 10.87 4.27 -7.55
N VAL A 11 11.23 3.87 -6.33
CA VAL A 11 12.42 3.04 -6.07
C VAL A 11 11.92 1.73 -5.49
N ILE A 12 12.05 0.65 -6.25
CA ILE A 12 11.59 -0.67 -5.84
C ILE A 12 12.63 -1.27 -4.90
N PRO A 13 12.31 -1.49 -3.61
CA PRO A 13 13.24 -2.14 -2.67
C PRO A 13 13.50 -3.58 -3.10
N THR A 14 14.74 -4.02 -2.96
CA THR A 14 15.16 -5.39 -3.31
C THR A 14 14.34 -6.45 -2.59
N SER A 15 14.04 -6.25 -1.30
CA SER A 15 13.20 -7.15 -0.49
C SER A 15 11.78 -7.27 -1.05
N PHE A 16 11.18 -6.15 -1.45
CA PHE A 16 9.84 -6.12 -2.04
C PHE A 16 9.81 -6.79 -3.41
N ARG A 17 10.83 -6.53 -4.25
CA ARG A 17 10.98 -7.20 -5.54
C ARG A 17 11.01 -8.72 -5.37
N TYR A 18 11.82 -9.20 -4.42
CA TYR A 18 11.88 -10.63 -4.13
C TYR A 18 10.57 -11.17 -3.58
N ALA A 19 9.87 -10.43 -2.73
CA ALA A 19 8.54 -10.83 -2.30
C ALA A 19 7.61 -11.04 -3.50
N CYS A 20 7.50 -10.05 -4.38
CA CYS A 20 6.71 -10.14 -5.60
C CYS A 20 7.11 -11.33 -6.49
N GLU A 21 8.40 -11.51 -6.77
CA GLU A 21 8.92 -12.63 -7.56
C GLU A 21 8.61 -13.99 -6.92
N LEU A 22 8.86 -14.13 -5.62
CA LEU A 22 8.68 -15.38 -4.88
C LEU A 22 7.24 -15.86 -4.83
N PHE A 23 6.28 -14.95 -4.98
CA PHE A 23 4.85 -15.22 -4.89
C PHE A 23 4.11 -15.04 -6.21
N GLY A 24 4.84 -14.80 -7.31
CA GLY A 24 4.27 -14.68 -8.66
C GLY A 24 3.35 -13.48 -8.81
N ILE A 25 3.72 -12.34 -8.22
CA ILE A 25 2.96 -11.09 -8.27
C ILE A 25 3.76 -10.09 -9.07
N ALA A 26 3.19 -9.55 -10.15
CA ALA A 26 3.82 -8.44 -10.87
C ALA A 26 3.74 -7.16 -10.04
N ILE A 27 4.87 -6.45 -9.92
CA ILE A 27 4.96 -5.20 -9.14
C ILE A 27 3.97 -4.13 -9.65
N PRO A 28 3.86 -3.85 -10.97
CA PRO A 28 2.91 -2.86 -11.48
C PRO A 28 1.46 -3.20 -11.10
N ASP A 29 1.08 -4.47 -11.21
CA ASP A 29 -0.28 -4.93 -10.87
C ASP A 29 -0.58 -4.78 -9.39
N PHE A 30 0.39 -5.06 -8.51
CA PHE A 30 0.24 -4.86 -7.08
C PHE A 30 0.04 -3.38 -6.74
N LEU A 31 0.89 -2.49 -7.27
CA LEU A 31 0.79 -1.06 -7.03
C LEU A 31 -0.52 -0.48 -7.60
N GLN A 32 -0.92 -0.90 -8.80
CA GLN A 32 -2.19 -0.47 -9.40
C GLN A 32 -3.39 -0.97 -8.61
N LEU A 33 -3.35 -2.22 -8.10
CA LEU A 33 -4.36 -2.74 -7.19
C LEU A 33 -4.45 -1.88 -5.94
N TYR A 34 -3.30 -1.53 -5.35
CA TYR A 34 -3.23 -0.67 -4.17
C TYR A 34 -3.92 0.68 -4.41
N VAL A 35 -3.58 1.34 -5.51
CA VAL A 35 -4.20 2.62 -5.89
C VAL A 35 -5.71 2.44 -6.12
N ASN A 36 -6.12 1.42 -6.88
CA ASN A 36 -7.54 1.18 -7.20
C ASN A 36 -8.39 0.92 -5.95
N HIS A 37 -7.81 0.32 -4.92
CA HIS A 37 -8.50 -0.03 -3.68
C HIS A 37 -8.38 1.04 -2.58
N PHE A 38 -7.68 2.13 -2.85
CA PHE A 38 -7.67 3.27 -1.93
C PHE A 38 -9.03 4.00 -2.00
N SER A 39 -9.71 4.07 -0.85
CA SER A 39 -11.04 4.67 -0.72
C SER A 39 -11.03 5.63 0.44
N TYR A 40 -11.13 6.93 0.15
CA TYR A 40 -11.14 7.95 1.21
C TYR A 40 -12.30 7.73 2.20
N MET A 41 -13.40 7.15 1.70
CA MET A 41 -14.57 6.81 2.50
C MET A 41 -14.26 5.82 3.63
N ASP A 42 -13.31 4.90 3.44
CA ASP A 42 -12.89 3.90 4.42
C ASP A 42 -12.14 4.49 5.63
N GLN A 43 -11.85 5.80 5.64
CA GLN A 43 -11.41 6.52 6.84
C GLN A 43 -12.55 6.69 7.86
N ASN A 44 -13.79 6.72 7.38
CA ASN A 44 -14.97 7.05 8.19
C ASN A 44 -15.74 5.82 8.70
N PHE A 45 -15.31 4.60 8.36
CA PHE A 45 -15.88 3.36 8.86
C PHE A 45 -14.87 2.20 8.78
N HIS A 46 -15.18 1.08 9.42
CA HIS A 46 -14.32 -0.10 9.43
C HIS A 46 -15.02 -1.32 8.89
N ASP A 47 -14.29 -2.10 8.10
CA ASP A 47 -14.64 -3.47 7.75
C ASP A 47 -13.38 -4.32 7.51
N HIS A 48 -13.56 -5.57 7.11
CA HIS A 48 -12.47 -6.53 6.87
C HIS A 48 -12.01 -6.59 5.41
N SER A 49 -12.40 -5.62 4.58
CA SER A 49 -12.07 -5.62 3.16
C SER A 49 -10.65 -5.11 2.89
N VAL A 50 -10.12 -5.42 1.70
CA VAL A 50 -8.85 -4.90 1.22
C VAL A 50 -8.87 -3.37 1.10
N TYR A 51 -10.03 -2.77 0.76
CA TYR A 51 -10.18 -1.31 0.76
C TYR A 51 -9.85 -0.69 2.12
N ASN A 52 -10.28 -1.32 3.21
CA ASN A 52 -10.02 -0.83 4.56
C ASN A 52 -8.54 -0.95 4.92
N LEU A 53 -7.89 -2.07 4.56
CA LEU A 53 -6.46 -2.29 4.78
C LEU A 53 -5.61 -1.29 3.99
N VAL A 54 -5.88 -1.12 2.69
CA VAL A 54 -5.20 -0.16 1.82
C VAL A 54 -5.34 1.26 2.38
N THR A 55 -6.55 1.66 2.78
CA THR A 55 -6.78 3.02 3.29
C THR A 55 -6.08 3.26 4.63
N LYS A 56 -6.10 2.27 5.53
CA LYS A 56 -5.38 2.35 6.83
C LYS A 56 -3.86 2.34 6.68
N SER A 57 -3.36 1.77 5.59
CA SER A 57 -1.93 1.75 5.32
C SER A 57 -1.34 3.15 5.11
N PHE A 58 -2.16 4.11 4.66
CA PHE A 58 -1.72 5.51 4.56
C PHE A 58 -1.37 6.11 5.92
N GLU A 59 -2.21 5.89 6.93
CA GLU A 59 -1.91 6.38 8.28
C GLU A 59 -0.73 5.60 8.89
N TYR A 60 -0.61 4.31 8.59
CA TYR A 60 0.50 3.47 9.04
C TYR A 60 1.86 3.99 8.55
N VAL A 61 2.00 4.24 7.24
CA VAL A 61 3.27 4.72 6.66
C VAL A 61 3.52 6.22 6.88
N ARG A 62 2.50 6.96 7.33
CA ARG A 62 2.65 8.38 7.68
C ARG A 62 3.35 8.58 9.03
N GLN A 63 3.14 7.67 9.98
CA GLN A 63 3.65 7.82 11.36
C GLN A 63 5.16 8.01 11.45
N GLU A 64 5.90 7.65 10.40
CA GLU A 64 7.36 7.82 10.32
C GLU A 64 7.81 9.29 10.19
N ASP A 65 6.92 10.23 9.82
CA ASP A 65 7.27 11.63 9.52
C ASP A 65 6.37 12.69 10.19
N GLU A 66 5.89 12.46 11.41
CA GLU A 66 5.15 13.50 12.15
C GLU A 66 6.01 14.78 12.28
N GLY A 67 5.71 15.79 11.46
CA GLY A 67 6.35 17.11 11.48
C GLY A 67 7.22 17.50 10.27
N GLN A 68 7.49 16.60 9.32
CA GLN A 68 8.38 16.90 8.18
C GLN A 68 7.64 17.34 6.90
N ASN A 69 6.36 16.99 6.77
CA ASN A 69 5.59 17.27 5.55
C ASN A 69 4.98 18.68 5.55
N GLN A 70 5.29 19.47 4.53
CA GLN A 70 4.63 20.76 4.31
C GLN A 70 3.25 20.52 3.70
N VAL A 71 2.20 20.69 4.49
CA VAL A 71 0.82 20.68 3.99
C VAL A 71 0.70 21.78 2.92
N LEU A 72 0.16 21.41 1.75
CA LEU A 72 -0.07 22.36 0.67
C LEU A 72 -0.98 23.49 1.18
N GLN A 73 -0.51 24.74 1.07
CA GLN A 73 -1.32 25.90 1.43
C GLN A 73 -2.36 26.18 0.35
N ILE A 74 -3.51 25.54 0.46
CA ILE A 74 -4.62 25.72 -0.47
C ILE A 74 -5.49 26.88 0.00
N LYS A 75 -5.53 27.95 -0.80
CA LYS A 75 -6.41 29.10 -0.54
C LYS A 75 -7.78 28.85 -1.16
N LEU A 76 -8.70 28.31 -0.37
CA LEU A 76 -10.10 28.18 -0.76
C LEU A 76 -10.87 29.46 -0.49
N ASN A 77 -11.73 29.88 -1.42
CA ASN A 77 -12.69 30.95 -1.16
C ASN A 77 -13.79 30.45 -0.19
N LYS A 78 -14.57 31.38 0.38
CA LYS A 78 -15.60 31.04 1.38
C LYS A 78 -16.67 30.08 0.86
N GLU A 79 -17.07 30.22 -0.41
CA GLU A 79 -18.08 29.37 -1.03
C GLU A 79 -17.59 27.92 -1.18
N ASP A 80 -16.34 27.72 -1.61
CA ASP A 80 -15.70 26.42 -1.76
C ASP A 80 -15.46 25.76 -0.40
N GLN A 81 -15.12 26.55 0.63
CA GLN A 81 -15.04 26.06 2.02
C GLN A 81 -16.40 25.53 2.50
N ASP A 82 -17.48 26.30 2.33
CA ASP A 82 -18.83 25.90 2.74
C ASP A 82 -19.30 24.65 1.99
N LYS A 83 -19.01 24.55 0.69
CA LYS A 83 -19.29 23.36 -0.12
C LYS A 83 -18.49 22.16 0.38
N GLY A 84 -17.19 22.33 0.65
CA GLY A 84 -16.31 21.28 1.17
C GLY A 84 -16.80 20.73 2.51
N VAL A 85 -17.17 21.59 3.45
CA VAL A 85 -17.72 21.19 4.74
C VAL A 85 -19.00 20.36 4.58
N LYS A 86 -19.93 20.78 3.72
CA LYS A 86 -21.16 20.03 3.44
C LYS A 86 -20.88 18.64 2.86
N LEU A 87 -19.91 18.54 1.95
CA LEU A 87 -19.51 17.26 1.35
C LEU A 87 -18.90 16.30 2.38
N ILE A 88 -18.03 16.79 3.27
CA ILE A 88 -17.46 16.00 4.38
C ILE A 88 -18.58 15.53 5.32
N GLN A 89 -19.49 16.42 5.71
CA GLN A 89 -20.65 16.05 6.54
C GLN A 89 -21.52 14.97 5.88
N SER A 90 -21.73 15.06 4.56
CA SER A 90 -22.43 14.04 3.79
C SER A 90 -21.69 12.69 3.79
N GLN A 91 -20.35 12.68 3.69
CA GLN A 91 -19.57 11.45 3.80
C GLN A 91 -19.70 10.81 5.20
N ILE A 92 -19.60 11.59 6.27
CA ILE A 92 -19.78 11.09 7.64
C ILE A 92 -21.20 10.52 7.81
N LYS A 93 -22.24 11.23 7.36
CA LYS A 93 -23.62 10.74 7.41
C LYS A 93 -23.80 9.43 6.62
N LEU A 94 -23.12 9.29 5.49
CA LEU A 94 -23.15 8.08 4.68
C LEU A 94 -22.45 6.91 5.38
N SER A 95 -21.36 7.16 6.11
CA SER A 95 -20.55 6.11 6.75
C SER A 95 -21.31 5.41 7.88
N ILE A 96 -22.08 6.19 8.65
CA ILE A 96 -22.89 5.70 9.78
C ILE A 96 -24.23 5.10 9.35
N ASN A 97 -24.66 5.31 8.10
CA ASN A 97 -25.96 4.84 7.64
C ASN A 97 -25.98 3.30 7.48
N LYS A 98 -26.82 2.62 8.26
CA LYS A 98 -26.93 1.16 8.28
C LYS A 98 -27.69 0.57 7.09
N ASN A 99 -28.46 1.39 6.36
CA ASN A 99 -29.26 0.93 5.23
C ASN A 99 -28.44 0.71 3.95
N TYR A 100 -27.18 1.17 3.93
CA TYR A 100 -26.28 0.98 2.80
C TYR A 100 -25.25 -0.11 3.09
N SER A 101 -25.02 -0.99 2.12
CA SER A 101 -23.89 -1.92 2.17
C SER A 101 -22.55 -1.17 2.06
N ASN A 102 -21.45 -1.79 2.50
CA ASN A 102 -20.13 -1.15 2.42
C ASN A 102 -19.75 -0.80 0.97
N ALA A 103 -20.12 -1.64 0.00
CA ALA A 103 -19.92 -1.34 -1.42
C ALA A 103 -20.72 -0.10 -1.88
N GLN A 104 -21.98 0.03 -1.46
CA GLN A 104 -22.79 1.22 -1.75
C GLN A 104 -22.22 2.47 -1.09
N LYS A 105 -21.75 2.36 0.16
CA LYS A 105 -21.08 3.46 0.87
C LYS A 105 -19.83 3.92 0.12
N ARG A 106 -18.98 3.00 -0.35
CA ARG A 106 -17.79 3.34 -1.16
C ARG A 106 -18.16 4.00 -2.49
N SER A 107 -19.10 3.43 -3.24
CA SER A 107 -19.52 3.97 -4.53
C SER A 107 -20.08 5.39 -4.40
N LYS A 108 -20.99 5.62 -3.44
CA LYS A 108 -21.53 6.96 -3.17
C LYS A 108 -20.48 7.90 -2.56
N GLY A 109 -19.61 7.38 -1.70
CA GLY A 109 -18.51 8.11 -1.08
C GLY A 109 -17.51 8.62 -2.11
N LYS A 110 -17.16 7.80 -3.11
CA LYS A 110 -16.29 8.14 -4.24
C LYS A 110 -16.79 9.37 -4.99
N LEU A 111 -18.09 9.46 -5.25
CA LEU A 111 -18.68 10.64 -5.90
C LEU A 111 -18.50 11.92 -5.07
N LEU A 112 -18.60 11.81 -3.74
CA LEU A 112 -18.36 12.93 -2.83
C LEU A 112 -16.87 13.30 -2.78
N THR A 113 -15.98 12.30 -2.72
CA THR A 113 -14.52 12.51 -2.73
C THR A 113 -14.07 13.15 -4.02
N HIS A 114 -14.61 12.75 -5.17
CA HIS A 114 -14.30 13.38 -6.46
C HIS A 114 -14.65 14.87 -6.46
N ARG A 115 -15.80 15.26 -5.90
CA ARG A 115 -16.17 16.67 -5.78
C ARG A 115 -15.26 17.43 -4.82
N LEU A 116 -14.84 16.79 -3.72
CA LEU A 116 -13.85 17.37 -2.82
C LEU A 116 -12.50 17.56 -3.54
N TYR A 117 -12.04 16.55 -4.28
CA TYR A 117 -10.85 16.64 -5.11
C TYR A 117 -10.94 17.82 -6.08
N ASP A 118 -12.04 17.96 -6.82
CA ASP A 118 -12.20 19.04 -7.80
C ASP A 118 -12.21 20.44 -7.14
N ILE A 119 -12.60 20.56 -5.86
CA ILE A 119 -12.51 21.81 -5.09
C ILE A 119 -11.06 22.09 -4.66
N PHE A 120 -10.37 21.07 -4.15
CA PHE A 120 -9.04 21.22 -3.54
C PHE A 120 -7.89 21.20 -4.54
N SER A 121 -8.11 20.67 -5.75
CA SER A 121 -7.12 20.62 -6.84
C SER A 121 -7.11 21.89 -7.71
N LYS A 122 -7.99 22.87 -7.46
CA LYS A 122 -8.04 24.11 -8.24
C LYS A 122 -6.69 24.82 -8.23
N GLY A 123 -6.09 24.97 -9.41
CA GLY A 123 -4.79 25.63 -9.58
C GLY A 123 -3.58 24.79 -9.20
N LEU A 124 -3.76 23.47 -8.98
CA LEU A 124 -2.67 22.52 -8.80
C LEU A 124 -2.48 21.72 -10.10
N GLU A 125 -1.25 21.63 -10.58
CA GLU A 125 -0.86 20.66 -11.61
C GLU A 125 -0.47 19.35 -10.91
N LEU A 126 -1.40 18.41 -10.89
CA LEU A 126 -1.20 17.09 -10.30
C LEU A 126 -1.02 16.07 -11.43
N LYS A 127 0.00 15.21 -11.31
CA LYS A 127 0.17 14.09 -12.24
C LYS A 127 -0.94 13.08 -11.98
N GLU A 128 -1.61 12.62 -13.03
CA GLU A 128 -2.60 11.55 -12.95
C GLU A 128 -1.98 10.16 -13.16
N VAL A 129 -0.73 10.11 -13.64
CA VAL A 129 -0.01 8.87 -13.98
C VAL A 129 1.40 8.94 -13.41
N ILE A 130 1.85 7.82 -12.82
CA ILE A 130 3.23 7.60 -12.39
C ILE A 130 3.85 6.55 -13.30
N TYR A 131 5.02 6.83 -13.85
CA TYR A 131 5.79 5.88 -14.66
C TYR A 131 6.67 5.04 -13.74
N LEU A 132 6.60 3.72 -13.88
CA LEU A 132 7.53 2.79 -13.22
C LEU A 132 8.76 2.57 -14.10
N ASP A 133 8.52 2.38 -15.40
CA ASP A 133 9.51 2.24 -16.46
C ASP A 133 8.91 2.77 -17.79
N GLU A 134 9.53 2.46 -18.92
CA GLU A 134 9.08 2.91 -20.25
C GLU A 134 7.75 2.27 -20.69
N GLU A 135 7.39 1.10 -20.15
CA GLU A 135 6.24 0.29 -20.57
C GLU A 135 5.11 0.26 -19.51
N ASN A 136 5.46 0.45 -18.24
CA ASN A 136 4.56 0.29 -17.10
C ASN A 136 4.21 1.63 -16.45
N THR A 137 2.91 1.87 -16.32
CA THR A 137 2.36 3.09 -15.72
C THR A 137 1.32 2.77 -14.66
N ILE A 138 1.28 3.55 -13.59
CA ILE A 138 0.25 3.51 -12.55
C ILE A 138 -0.68 4.71 -12.71
N THR A 139 -1.96 4.43 -12.98
CA THR A 139 -3.01 5.45 -13.07
C THR A 139 -3.55 5.76 -11.68
N LEU A 140 -3.47 7.03 -11.27
CA LEU A 140 -3.84 7.50 -9.95
C LEU A 140 -5.34 7.72 -9.81
N ASN A 141 -5.90 7.31 -8.66
CA ASN A 141 -7.30 7.56 -8.35
C ASN A 141 -7.47 8.89 -7.59
N LYS A 142 -8.63 9.54 -7.76
CA LYS A 142 -8.93 10.83 -7.12
C LYS A 142 -8.98 10.76 -5.59
N ASP A 143 -9.30 9.59 -5.03
CA ASP A 143 -9.37 9.40 -3.58
C ASP A 143 -7.99 9.52 -2.91
N LEU A 144 -6.99 8.87 -3.51
CA LEU A 144 -5.60 8.90 -3.07
C LEU A 144 -4.98 10.28 -3.34
N LEU A 145 -5.20 10.84 -4.53
CA LEU A 145 -4.77 12.20 -4.86
C LEU A 145 -5.34 13.22 -3.87
N PHE A 146 -6.62 13.11 -3.53
CA PHE A 146 -7.24 13.98 -2.52
C PHE A 146 -6.57 13.83 -1.15
N LYS A 147 -6.29 12.60 -0.71
CA LYS A 147 -5.58 12.37 0.55
C LYS A 147 -4.16 12.94 0.53
N SER A 148 -3.46 12.81 -0.60
CA SER A 148 -2.13 13.41 -0.81
C SER A 148 -2.17 14.93 -0.69
N ILE A 149 -3.16 15.59 -1.30
CA ILE A 149 -3.36 17.03 -1.17
C ILE A 149 -3.54 17.44 0.30
N LEU A 150 -4.38 16.72 1.05
CA LEU A 150 -4.67 17.03 2.46
C LEU A 150 -3.48 16.83 3.40
N THR A 151 -2.58 15.92 3.08
CA THR A 151 -1.48 15.50 3.97
C THR A 151 -0.13 16.05 3.56
N GLY A 152 0.00 16.54 2.32
CA GLY A 152 1.28 16.95 1.73
C GLY A 152 2.19 15.78 1.32
N ILE A 153 1.75 14.54 1.50
CA ILE A 153 2.50 13.34 1.10
C ILE A 153 2.18 13.02 -0.35
N SER A 154 3.20 13.00 -1.21
CA SER A 154 3.00 12.66 -2.63
C SER A 154 2.58 11.19 -2.78
N VAL A 155 1.91 10.87 -3.89
CA VAL A 155 1.51 9.47 -4.13
C VAL A 155 2.76 8.60 -4.33
N THR A 156 3.81 9.10 -4.97
CA THR A 156 5.10 8.40 -5.08
C THR A 156 5.69 8.08 -3.71
N GLN A 157 5.74 9.05 -2.79
CA GLN A 157 6.23 8.84 -1.43
C GLN A 157 5.44 7.75 -0.72
N PHE A 158 4.11 7.80 -0.83
CA PHE A 158 3.24 6.78 -0.27
C PHE A 158 3.54 5.39 -0.85
N LEU A 159 3.65 5.28 -2.18
CA LEU A 159 3.94 4.01 -2.86
C LEU A 159 5.32 3.44 -2.50
N ASN A 160 6.35 4.28 -2.39
CA ASN A 160 7.68 3.82 -1.96
C ASN A 160 7.64 3.23 -0.54
N ARG A 161 6.97 3.90 0.39
CA ARG A 161 6.89 3.44 1.79
C ARG A 161 6.10 2.15 1.96
N ILE A 162 5.00 1.97 1.21
CA ILE A 162 4.27 0.70 1.29
C ILE A 162 5.15 -0.46 0.79
N MET A 163 6.01 -0.24 -0.21
CA MET A 163 6.91 -1.29 -0.67
C MET A 163 7.93 -1.65 0.42
N GLU A 164 8.48 -0.66 1.13
CA GLU A 164 9.39 -0.88 2.26
C GLU A 164 8.74 -1.66 3.41
N CYS A 165 7.43 -1.48 3.62
CA CYS A 165 6.66 -2.20 4.64
C CYS A 165 6.47 -3.69 4.35
N VAL A 166 6.82 -4.17 3.15
CA VAL A 166 6.74 -5.59 2.76
C VAL A 166 8.12 -6.21 2.88
N ALA A 167 8.60 -6.35 4.11
CA ALA A 167 9.86 -7.01 4.43
C ALA A 167 9.60 -8.46 4.90
N ILE A 168 9.77 -9.44 3.99
CA ILE A 168 9.59 -10.87 4.32
C ILE A 168 10.46 -11.31 5.52
N PRO A 169 11.78 -11.00 5.58
CA PRO A 169 12.62 -11.46 6.67
C PRO A 169 12.17 -10.97 8.05
N GLU A 170 11.87 -9.68 8.19
CA GLU A 170 11.40 -9.13 9.45
C GLU A 170 10.04 -9.71 9.83
N HIS A 171 9.11 -9.82 8.87
CA HIS A 171 7.80 -10.38 9.12
C HIS A 171 7.88 -11.82 9.66
N LEU A 172 8.64 -12.68 8.98
CA LEU A 172 8.85 -14.07 9.40
C LEU A 172 9.53 -14.14 10.76
N ALA A 173 10.55 -13.31 11.02
CA ALA A 173 11.24 -13.28 12.31
C ALA A 173 10.29 -12.90 13.45
N ARG A 174 9.44 -11.87 13.24
CA ARG A 174 8.40 -11.48 14.20
C ARG A 174 7.38 -12.59 14.42
N LEU A 175 6.91 -13.22 13.35
CA LEU A 175 5.95 -14.32 13.43
C LEU A 175 6.52 -15.49 14.26
N HIS A 176 7.72 -15.95 13.92
CA HIS A 176 8.40 -17.07 14.58
C HIS A 176 8.86 -16.76 16.01
N LEU A 177 8.90 -15.48 16.42
CA LEU A 177 9.17 -15.05 17.79
C LEU A 177 7.91 -14.70 18.58
N ASN A 178 6.72 -14.87 18.02
CA ASN A 178 5.45 -14.39 18.60
C ASN A 178 5.47 -12.88 18.95
N LYS A 179 6.16 -12.08 18.12
CA LYS A 179 6.29 -10.61 18.23
C LYS A 179 5.62 -9.91 17.04
N ALA A 180 4.57 -10.52 16.49
CA ALA A 180 3.83 -9.96 15.36
C ALA A 180 3.26 -8.58 15.72
N VAL A 181 3.49 -7.60 14.84
CA VAL A 181 2.95 -6.25 14.94
C VAL A 181 1.96 -6.07 13.81
N TYR A 182 0.90 -5.29 14.05
CA TYR A 182 -0.07 -4.96 13.02
C TYR A 182 0.63 -4.18 11.88
N ASN A 183 0.57 -4.73 10.66
CA ASN A 183 1.03 -4.10 9.44
C ASN A 183 -0.09 -4.25 8.38
N PRO A 184 -0.86 -3.19 8.11
CA PRO A 184 -1.96 -3.25 7.16
C PRO A 184 -1.50 -3.48 5.71
N VAL A 185 -0.28 -3.02 5.36
CA VAL A 185 0.30 -3.22 4.03
C VAL A 185 0.56 -4.69 3.78
N LEU A 186 1.20 -5.36 4.74
CA LEU A 186 1.41 -6.79 4.69
C LEU A 186 0.08 -7.56 4.69
N GLY A 187 -0.92 -7.05 5.41
CA GLY A 187 -2.29 -7.57 5.34
C GLY A 187 -2.86 -7.56 3.92
N VAL A 188 -2.66 -6.48 3.16
CA VAL A 188 -3.04 -6.41 1.73
C VAL A 188 -2.25 -7.45 0.92
N TYR A 189 -0.94 -7.51 1.14
CA TYR A 189 -0.06 -8.44 0.46
C TYR A 189 -0.50 -9.91 0.62
N MET A 190 -0.82 -10.33 1.85
CA MET A 190 -1.32 -11.68 2.12
C MET A 190 -2.68 -11.95 1.46
N ARG A 191 -3.58 -10.95 1.42
CA ARG A 191 -4.87 -11.10 0.72
C ARG A 191 -4.68 -11.28 -0.79
N VAL A 192 -3.72 -10.57 -1.38
CA VAL A 192 -3.35 -10.74 -2.79
C VAL A 192 -2.83 -12.16 -3.01
N TYR A 193 -1.91 -12.63 -2.18
CA TYR A 193 -1.39 -14.00 -2.24
C TYR A 193 -2.51 -15.05 -2.16
N ASP A 194 -3.51 -14.85 -1.31
CA ASP A 194 -4.71 -15.70 -1.19
C ASP A 194 -5.65 -15.61 -2.41
N GLY A 195 -5.34 -14.80 -3.42
CA GLY A 195 -6.04 -14.71 -4.70
C GLY A 195 -6.83 -13.42 -4.92
N TYR A 196 -6.75 -12.44 -4.01
CA TYR A 196 -7.45 -11.16 -4.18
C TYR A 196 -6.95 -10.39 -5.41
N GLY A 197 -7.89 -9.86 -6.19
CA GLY A 197 -7.59 -9.09 -7.40
C GLY A 197 -7.15 -9.92 -8.61
N HIS A 198 -6.98 -11.23 -8.45
CA HIS A 198 -6.57 -12.14 -9.53
C HIS A 198 -5.24 -11.76 -10.22
N ILE A 199 -4.33 -11.11 -9.48
CA ILE A 199 -3.01 -10.68 -9.99
C ILE A 199 -1.87 -11.65 -9.65
N CYS A 200 -2.17 -12.74 -8.92
CA CYS A 200 -1.20 -13.79 -8.66
C CYS A 200 -1.16 -14.79 -9.83
N ASP A 201 0.05 -15.18 -10.22
CA ASP A 201 0.27 -16.27 -11.15
C ASP A 201 -0.10 -17.61 -10.49
N GLN A 202 -1.31 -18.08 -10.80
CA GLN A 202 -1.83 -19.37 -10.31
C GLN A 202 -1.03 -20.58 -10.82
N GLN A 203 -0.37 -20.47 -11.98
CA GLN A 203 0.48 -21.54 -12.49
C GLN A 203 1.75 -21.62 -11.65
N TYR A 204 2.36 -20.48 -11.37
CA TYR A 204 3.52 -20.39 -10.48
C TYR A 204 3.21 -20.90 -9.07
N GLN A 205 2.06 -20.53 -8.48
CA GLN A 205 1.65 -21.03 -7.15
C GLN A 205 1.51 -22.57 -7.10
N LYS A 206 1.15 -23.20 -8.21
CA LYS A 206 1.04 -24.67 -8.32
C LYS A 206 2.38 -25.34 -8.65
N SER A 207 3.40 -24.56 -9.00
CA SER A 207 4.70 -25.07 -9.44
C SER A 207 5.47 -25.77 -8.30
N PRO A 208 6.36 -26.72 -8.62
CA PRO A 208 7.29 -27.29 -7.65
C PRO A 208 8.19 -26.25 -6.99
N LYS A 209 8.57 -25.19 -7.73
CA LYS A 209 9.41 -24.09 -7.22
C LYS A 209 8.74 -23.38 -6.03
N CYS A 210 7.47 -23.00 -6.18
CA CYS A 210 6.71 -22.35 -5.12
C CYS A 210 6.55 -23.27 -3.89
N ARG A 211 6.29 -24.57 -4.10
CA ARG A 211 6.22 -25.54 -2.99
C ARG A 211 7.54 -25.66 -2.21
N LEU A 212 8.67 -25.73 -2.91
CA LEU A 212 10.00 -25.78 -2.29
C LEU A 212 10.29 -24.51 -1.49
N LEU A 213 9.94 -23.35 -2.02
CA LEU A 213 10.05 -22.09 -1.28
C LEU A 213 9.25 -22.12 0.02
N ILE A 214 7.98 -22.53 -0.04
CA ILE A 214 7.11 -22.58 1.14
C ILE A 214 7.71 -23.53 2.21
N MET A 215 8.23 -24.68 1.78
CA MET A 215 8.92 -25.62 2.67
C MET A 215 10.16 -24.97 3.32
N GLU A 216 11.00 -24.29 2.54
CA GLU A 216 12.17 -23.58 3.08
C GLU A 216 11.78 -22.53 4.12
N ILE A 217 10.74 -21.72 3.84
CA ILE A 217 10.22 -20.71 4.79
C ILE A 217 9.75 -21.37 6.08
N GLN A 218 9.02 -22.49 6.01
CA GLN A 218 8.53 -23.22 7.18
C GLN A 218 9.67 -23.79 8.05
N GLU A 219 10.78 -24.19 7.43
CA GLU A 219 11.95 -24.71 8.15
C GLU A 219 12.80 -23.61 8.80
N LEU A 220 12.65 -22.34 8.40
CA LEU A 220 13.41 -21.22 8.99
C LEU A 220 13.17 -21.05 10.49
N ASP A 221 11.96 -21.34 10.98
CA ASP A 221 11.70 -21.26 12.42
C ASP A 221 12.59 -22.24 13.18
N LYS A 222 12.62 -23.50 12.71
CA LYS A 222 13.39 -24.59 13.30
C LYS A 222 14.89 -24.35 13.21
N ARG A 223 15.39 -23.93 12.04
CA ARG A 223 16.82 -23.67 11.81
C ARG A 223 17.39 -22.60 12.74
N TYR A 224 16.60 -21.57 13.04
CA TYR A 224 17.03 -20.43 13.85
C TYR A 224 16.29 -20.33 15.20
N PHE A 225 15.76 -21.45 15.70
CA PHE A 225 14.94 -21.49 16.92
C PHE A 225 15.64 -20.91 18.16
N PHE A 226 16.96 -21.06 18.25
CA PHE A 226 17.77 -20.55 19.36
C PHE A 226 17.96 -19.02 19.31
N CYS A 227 17.77 -18.38 18.16
CA CYS A 227 17.92 -16.93 18.01
C CYS A 227 16.64 -16.22 18.49
N ARG A 228 16.64 -15.75 19.74
CA ARG A 228 15.50 -15.05 20.37
C ARG A 228 15.48 -13.54 20.12
N ASP A 229 16.62 -12.98 19.72
CA ASP A 229 16.72 -11.58 19.33
C ASP A 229 16.09 -11.34 17.95
N LEU A 230 15.29 -10.27 17.85
CA LEU A 230 14.54 -9.98 16.62
C LEU A 230 15.47 -9.44 15.52
N GLN A 231 16.40 -8.56 15.85
CA GLN A 231 17.28 -7.95 14.86
C GLN A 231 18.21 -9.01 14.28
N GLN A 232 18.83 -9.81 15.14
CA GLN A 232 19.70 -10.91 14.74
C GLN A 232 18.95 -11.95 13.89
N ARG A 233 17.72 -12.31 14.27
CA ARG A 233 16.91 -13.26 13.48
C ARG A 233 16.49 -12.70 12.12
N THR A 234 16.21 -11.41 12.06
CA THR A 234 15.90 -10.71 10.81
C THR A 234 17.10 -10.72 9.86
N VAL A 235 18.31 -10.48 10.38
CA VAL A 235 19.56 -10.57 9.60
C VAL A 235 19.76 -11.99 9.05
N PHE A 236 19.60 -13.02 9.87
CA PHE A 236 19.70 -14.41 9.40
C PHE A 236 18.68 -14.75 8.30
N TYR A 237 17.45 -14.24 8.40
CA TYR A 237 16.43 -14.46 7.38
C TYR A 237 16.72 -13.66 6.10
N GLN A 238 17.34 -12.49 6.22
CA GLN A 238 17.81 -11.73 5.07
C GLN A 238 18.95 -12.47 4.35
N GLU A 239 19.93 -13.00 5.08
CA GLU A 239 21.03 -13.79 4.53
C GLU A 239 20.52 -15.06 3.82
N TRP A 240 19.57 -15.77 4.43
CA TRP A 240 18.91 -16.91 3.78
C TRP A 240 18.20 -16.49 2.49
N LEU A 241 17.45 -15.39 2.51
CA LEU A 241 16.72 -14.90 1.34
C LEU A 241 17.68 -14.54 0.21
N ASP A 242 18.76 -13.82 0.52
CA ASP A 242 19.78 -13.43 -0.45
C ASP A 242 20.47 -14.66 -1.07
N HIS A 243 20.74 -15.69 -0.27
CA HIS A 243 21.32 -16.94 -0.75
C HIS A 243 20.32 -17.75 -1.60
N TYR A 244 19.06 -17.85 -1.16
CA TYR A 244 18.00 -18.52 -1.88
C TYR A 244 17.80 -17.90 -3.27
N VAL A 245 17.78 -16.57 -3.34
CA VAL A 245 17.67 -15.85 -4.61
C VAL A 245 18.91 -16.10 -5.47
N LYS A 246 20.14 -15.99 -4.95
CA LYS A 246 21.36 -16.22 -5.74
C LYS A 246 21.39 -17.60 -6.40
N ILE A 247 21.00 -18.64 -5.68
CA ILE A 247 20.95 -20.01 -6.21
C ILE A 247 19.87 -20.12 -7.27
N ASN A 248 18.66 -19.62 -7.00
CA ASN A 248 17.51 -19.83 -7.88
C ASN A 248 17.40 -18.82 -9.03
N ALA A 249 18.11 -17.69 -8.97
CA ALA A 249 18.25 -16.73 -10.05
C ALA A 249 19.21 -17.21 -11.15
N SER A 250 20.09 -18.18 -10.86
CA SER A 250 21.00 -18.81 -11.84
C SER A 250 20.32 -19.79 -12.82
N VAL A 251 18.99 -19.92 -12.73
CA VAL A 251 18.16 -20.80 -13.57
C VAL A 251 17.40 -19.99 -14.64
N TYR A 252 17.80 -18.73 -14.88
CA TYR A 252 17.33 -17.88 -15.97
C TYR A 252 18.50 -17.27 -16.74
#